data_AF-A0A2W0B1W5-F1
#
_entry.id   AF-A0A2W0B1W5-F1
#
_cell.length_a   1.000
_cell.length_b   1.000
_cell.length_c   1.000
_cell.angle_alpha   90.00
_cell.angle_beta   90.00
_cell.angle_gamma   90.00
#
_symmetry.space_group_name_H-M   'P 1'
#
loop_
_entity.id
_entity.type
_entity.pdbx_description
1 polymer ?
#
loop_
_entity_poly.entity_id
_entity_poly.type
_entity_poly.pdbx_seq_one_letter_code
_entity_poly.pdbx_strand_id
1 'polypeptide(L)'
;MYQLRYAIRMLRQNPGFAAVAIITLALGIGASTAMFSVLDGVVLKSLRYPDVERIVAVNTRFTNEGRSIWRSAGGDLDDLRVETNLFESFSFYQGWEMGVQVVKSAEFVQAAFVDTNFFHFPNEGQVWAAISPIPENRTRSGYNYKAVAKLRDGVSTSAANARLQALGARLAAAFPRDNGDKTFTVIPLQDQLSATVRSTLFILMGAVGLVLLTACANVANLMLARATARSRELAVRSALGASRGALVTQLLAESAVLATLAAVLGIALSVVATKTLLSLGARFMPGTLLAGITLDWRVLAFALIAALVTSFIFGIAPAWQATHVDLQDALKQGGTRGQLGGGSSRLRNGLVVAQVAVSLMLAVGAGLLFRTLLALQGAELGYRSEGILVAYANMPARTPREHEQAEQFFEQLTNRLRQLPHVTSAAVAFGLPAGEYGSNGYLAVEGRQSFTSGDFRTLPHA
;
A
#
# COMPACT_ATOMS: atom_id res chain seq x y z
N MET A 1 0.30 42.76 10.06
CA MET A 1 1.68 42.85 9.51
C MET A 1 2.77 42.93 10.59
N TYR A 2 2.61 43.72 11.66
CA TYR A 2 3.63 43.85 12.72
C TYR A 2 4.01 42.52 13.39
N GLN A 3 3.02 41.72 13.80
CA GLN A 3 3.23 40.41 14.44
C GLN A 3 4.02 39.42 13.56
N LEU A 4 3.80 39.47 12.23
CA LEU A 4 4.48 38.59 11.27
C LEU A 4 5.97 38.97 11.11
N ARG A 5 6.26 40.27 10.97
CA ARG A 5 7.65 40.77 10.92
C ARG A 5 8.41 40.46 12.20
N TYR A 6 7.73 40.58 13.34
CA TYR A 6 8.29 40.25 14.63
C TYR A 6 8.60 38.74 14.75
N ALA A 7 7.66 37.87 14.38
CA ALA A 7 7.85 36.42 14.39
C ALA A 7 9.06 35.98 13.53
N ILE A 8 9.17 36.51 12.31
CA ILE A 8 10.31 36.23 11.41
C ILE A 8 11.64 36.68 12.04
N ARG A 9 11.67 37.87 12.65
CA ARG A 9 12.88 38.38 13.33
C ARG A 9 13.26 37.50 14.53
N MET A 10 12.29 37.04 15.32
CA MET A 10 12.53 36.16 16.46
C MET A 10 13.08 34.80 16.05
N LEU A 11 12.69 34.28 14.89
CA LEU A 11 13.24 33.04 14.33
C LEU A 11 14.70 33.22 13.90
N ARG A 12 15.03 34.34 13.24
CA ARG A 12 16.42 34.65 12.85
C ARG A 12 17.36 34.83 14.04
N GLN A 13 16.84 35.30 15.18
CA GLN A 13 17.62 35.43 16.42
C GLN A 13 17.88 34.10 17.13
N ASN A 14 17.10 33.05 16.86
CA ASN A 14 17.24 31.73 17.49
C ASN A 14 17.29 30.62 16.42
N PRO A 15 18.33 30.61 15.57
CA PRO A 15 18.37 29.77 14.36
C PRO A 15 18.38 28.28 14.68
N GLY A 16 19.08 27.84 15.74
CA GLY A 16 19.12 26.42 16.12
C GLY A 16 17.75 25.88 16.53
N PHE A 17 17.00 26.64 17.33
CA PHE A 17 15.62 26.31 17.68
C PHE A 17 14.72 26.25 16.44
N ALA A 18 14.78 27.28 15.60
CA ALA A 18 13.95 27.36 14.39
C ALA A 18 14.24 26.19 13.46
N ALA A 19 15.51 25.85 13.23
CA ALA A 19 15.92 24.74 12.38
C ALA A 19 15.40 23.39 12.90
N VAL A 20 15.61 23.09 14.19
CA VAL A 20 15.15 21.82 14.79
C VAL A 20 13.63 21.71 14.72
N ALA A 21 12.90 22.78 15.06
CA ALA A 21 11.43 22.78 15.01
C ALA A 21 10.90 22.61 13.57
N ILE A 22 11.47 23.34 12.61
CA ILE A 22 11.05 23.29 11.20
C ILE A 22 11.36 21.91 10.60
N ILE A 23 12.56 21.38 10.79
CA ILE A 23 12.96 20.07 10.23
C ILE A 23 12.11 18.95 10.83
N THR A 24 11.91 18.94 12.14
CA THR A 24 11.16 17.90 12.84
C THR A 24 9.70 17.88 12.38
N LEU A 25 9.04 19.05 12.31
CA LEU A 25 7.68 19.16 11.77
C LEU A 25 7.61 18.85 10.29
N ALA A 26 8.57 19.31 9.49
CA ALA A 26 8.60 19.08 8.05
C ALA A 26 8.71 17.59 7.72
N LEU A 27 9.52 16.83 8.48
CA LEU A 27 9.62 15.37 8.33
C LEU A 27 8.30 14.68 8.68
N GLY A 28 7.67 15.07 9.81
CA GLY A 28 6.37 14.52 10.21
C GLY A 28 5.29 14.82 9.16
N ILE A 29 5.13 16.09 8.78
CA ILE A 29 4.15 16.53 7.78
C ILE A 29 4.43 15.87 6.44
N GLY A 30 5.70 15.84 6.00
CA GLY A 30 6.10 15.26 4.72
C GLY A 30 5.82 13.76 4.64
N ALA A 31 6.15 13.01 5.69
CA ALA A 31 5.84 11.58 5.79
C ALA A 31 4.33 11.32 5.80
N SER A 32 3.56 12.07 6.61
CA SER A 32 2.09 11.95 6.66
C SER A 32 1.45 12.29 5.32
N THR A 33 1.93 13.34 4.65
CA THR A 33 1.44 13.77 3.34
C THR A 33 1.78 12.76 2.25
N ALA A 34 2.98 12.18 2.27
CA ALA A 34 3.37 11.14 1.33
C ALA A 34 2.53 9.87 1.50
N MET A 35 2.35 9.40 2.75
CA MET A 35 1.49 8.24 3.01
C MET A 35 0.03 8.51 2.71
N PHE A 36 -0.46 9.74 2.95
CA PHE A 36 -1.82 10.11 2.59
C PHE A 36 -2.01 10.12 1.07
N SER A 37 -1.03 10.59 0.30
CA SER A 37 -1.06 10.49 -1.17
C SER A 37 -1.18 9.05 -1.65
N VAL A 38 -0.40 8.13 -1.05
CA VAL A 38 -0.44 6.70 -1.40
C VAL A 38 -1.78 6.08 -0.99
N LEU A 39 -2.26 6.36 0.21
CA LEU A 39 -3.53 5.84 0.71
C LEU A 39 -4.71 6.40 -0.10
N ASP A 40 -4.69 7.69 -0.43
CA ASP A 40 -5.71 8.31 -1.29
C ASP A 40 -5.69 7.67 -2.67
N GLY A 41 -4.53 7.60 -3.34
CA GLY A 41 -4.43 7.04 -4.69
C GLY A 41 -4.75 5.54 -4.80
N VAL A 42 -4.48 4.75 -3.74
CA VAL A 42 -4.69 3.29 -3.76
C VAL A 42 -6.04 2.88 -3.17
N VAL A 43 -6.54 3.58 -2.14
CA VAL A 43 -7.72 3.14 -1.36
C VAL A 43 -8.91 4.07 -1.54
N LEU A 44 -8.72 5.39 -1.61
CA LEU A 44 -9.84 6.36 -1.56
C LEU A 44 -10.26 6.87 -2.94
N LYS A 45 -9.32 6.99 -3.86
CA LYS A 45 -9.55 7.48 -5.21
C LYS A 45 -10.02 6.31 -6.05
N SER A 46 -11.24 6.40 -6.57
CA SER A 46 -11.73 5.44 -7.55
C SER A 46 -10.83 5.46 -8.79
N LEU A 47 -10.63 4.29 -9.41
CA LEU A 47 -10.00 4.21 -10.73
C LEU A 47 -10.63 5.28 -11.64
N ARG A 48 -9.81 6.00 -12.43
CA ARG A 48 -10.24 7.14 -13.24
C ARG A 48 -11.04 6.69 -14.48
N TYR A 49 -12.12 5.95 -14.27
CA TYR A 49 -12.90 5.31 -15.32
C TYR A 49 -14.38 5.69 -15.21
N PRO A 50 -15.04 5.98 -16.36
CA PRO A 50 -16.49 6.07 -16.40
C PRO A 50 -17.11 4.78 -15.86
N ASP A 51 -18.18 4.90 -15.08
CA ASP A 51 -18.91 3.77 -14.51
C ASP A 51 -18.08 2.80 -13.64
N VAL A 52 -16.97 3.25 -13.05
CA VAL A 52 -16.07 2.41 -12.23
C VAL A 52 -16.79 1.66 -11.10
N GLU A 53 -17.86 2.22 -10.55
CA GLU A 53 -18.67 1.59 -9.51
C GLU A 53 -19.37 0.31 -9.98
N ARG A 54 -19.59 0.17 -11.29
CA ARG A 54 -20.19 -1.00 -11.94
C ARG A 54 -19.15 -2.04 -12.35
N ILE A 55 -17.87 -1.70 -12.26
CA ILE A 55 -16.76 -2.60 -12.60
C ILE A 55 -16.45 -3.48 -11.40
N VAL A 56 -16.55 -4.79 -11.58
CA VAL A 56 -16.34 -5.78 -10.54
C VAL A 56 -15.31 -6.83 -10.92
N ALA A 57 -14.57 -7.28 -9.91
CA ALA A 57 -13.81 -8.52 -9.98
C ALA A 57 -14.75 -9.70 -9.70
N VAL A 58 -14.62 -10.77 -10.48
CA VAL A 58 -15.39 -12.01 -10.28
C VAL A 58 -14.47 -13.03 -9.60
N ASN A 59 -14.88 -13.46 -8.41
CA ASN A 59 -14.12 -14.35 -7.54
C ASN A 59 -14.77 -15.71 -7.46
N THR A 60 -13.94 -16.76 -7.34
CA THR A 60 -14.41 -18.05 -6.86
C THR A 60 -14.40 -18.04 -5.34
N ARG A 61 -15.52 -18.41 -4.72
CA ARG A 61 -15.67 -18.59 -3.28
C ARG A 61 -15.86 -20.06 -2.95
N PHE A 62 -14.94 -20.63 -2.19
CA PHE A 62 -15.03 -22.00 -1.68
C PHE A 62 -15.99 -22.02 -0.48
N THR A 63 -17.05 -22.81 -0.57
CA THR A 63 -18.13 -22.85 0.43
C THR A 63 -17.77 -23.68 1.65
N ASN A 64 -16.89 -24.67 1.50
CA ASN A 64 -16.32 -25.48 2.57
C ASN A 64 -15.29 -24.71 3.43
N GLU A 65 -14.43 -23.90 2.81
CA GLU A 65 -13.35 -23.17 3.50
C GLU A 65 -13.74 -21.74 3.90
N GLY A 66 -14.80 -21.19 3.30
CA GLY A 66 -15.15 -19.77 3.45
C GLY A 66 -14.17 -18.81 2.78
N ARG A 67 -13.19 -19.33 2.03
CA ARG A 67 -12.14 -18.58 1.34
C ARG A 67 -12.62 -18.12 -0.04
N SER A 68 -12.18 -16.95 -0.47
CA SER A 68 -12.36 -16.48 -1.85
C SER A 68 -11.02 -16.24 -2.52
N ILE A 69 -10.93 -16.55 -3.81
CA ILE A 69 -9.76 -16.25 -4.65
C ILE A 69 -10.21 -15.46 -5.89
N TRP A 70 -9.41 -14.48 -6.28
CA TRP A 70 -9.61 -13.76 -7.55
C TRP A 70 -9.01 -14.55 -8.71
N ARG A 71 -9.57 -15.74 -8.90
CA ARG A 71 -9.29 -16.65 -10.00
C ARG A 71 -10.56 -17.45 -10.29
N SER A 72 -10.73 -17.87 -11.54
CA SER A 72 -11.82 -18.70 -12.02
C SER A 72 -11.29 -19.84 -12.89
N ALA A 73 -11.99 -20.97 -12.85
CA ALA A 73 -11.69 -22.09 -13.74
C ALA A 73 -12.29 -21.85 -15.12
N GLY A 74 -11.63 -22.31 -16.18
CA GLY A 74 -12.04 -21.97 -17.54
C GLY A 74 -13.43 -22.48 -17.90
N GLY A 75 -13.80 -23.68 -17.44
CA GLY A 75 -15.17 -24.19 -17.65
C GLY A 75 -16.25 -23.33 -16.98
N ASP A 76 -15.94 -22.68 -15.85
CA ASP A 76 -16.86 -21.78 -15.16
C ASP A 76 -17.00 -20.43 -15.87
N LEU A 77 -15.96 -19.98 -16.59
CA LEU A 77 -16.00 -18.72 -17.34
C LEU A 77 -17.02 -18.77 -18.49
N ASP A 78 -17.19 -19.94 -19.10
CA ASP A 78 -18.19 -20.13 -20.15
C ASP A 78 -19.61 -19.91 -19.59
N ASP A 79 -19.88 -20.41 -18.38
CA ASP A 79 -21.16 -20.21 -17.69
C ASP A 79 -21.37 -18.77 -17.22
N LEU A 80 -20.31 -18.14 -16.71
CA LEU A 80 -20.35 -16.75 -16.25
C LEU A 80 -20.55 -15.77 -17.41
N ARG A 81 -19.94 -16.04 -18.57
CA ARG A 81 -20.05 -15.18 -19.75
C ARG A 81 -21.48 -15.13 -20.30
N VAL A 82 -22.23 -16.24 -20.22
CA VAL A 82 -23.60 -16.29 -20.75
C VAL A 82 -24.64 -15.64 -19.82
N GLU A 83 -24.26 -15.19 -18.62
CA GLU A 83 -25.10 -14.37 -17.73
C GLU A 83 -25.24 -12.91 -18.23
N THR A 84 -25.71 -12.77 -19.47
CA THR A 84 -25.88 -11.49 -20.18
C THR A 84 -26.89 -10.56 -19.52
N ASN A 85 -27.80 -11.09 -18.70
CA ASN A 85 -28.75 -10.29 -17.91
C ASN A 85 -28.10 -9.66 -16.66
N LEU A 86 -26.92 -10.13 -16.25
CA LEU A 86 -26.17 -9.64 -15.11
C LEU A 86 -25.06 -8.67 -15.55
N PHE A 87 -24.28 -9.09 -16.54
CA PHE A 87 -23.11 -8.36 -17.01
C PHE A 87 -23.42 -7.64 -18.34
N GLU A 88 -23.13 -6.34 -18.39
CA GLU A 88 -23.06 -5.58 -19.65
C GLU A 88 -21.86 -6.05 -20.49
N SER A 89 -20.73 -6.27 -19.83
CA SER A 89 -19.55 -6.88 -20.43
C SER A 89 -18.87 -7.81 -19.43
N PHE A 90 -18.32 -8.91 -19.93
CA PHE A 90 -17.57 -9.89 -19.16
C PHE A 90 -16.28 -10.22 -19.91
N SER A 91 -15.18 -10.24 -19.18
CA SER A 91 -13.87 -10.55 -19.72
C SER A 91 -13.02 -11.29 -18.68
N PHE A 92 -12.04 -12.02 -19.16
CA PHE A 92 -10.95 -12.48 -18.31
C PHE A 92 -9.64 -12.09 -18.92
N TYR A 93 -8.65 -11.95 -18.06
CA TYR A 93 -7.30 -11.67 -18.46
C TYR A 93 -6.31 -12.57 -17.73
N GLN A 94 -5.16 -12.68 -18.37
CA GLN A 94 -3.96 -13.27 -17.83
C GLN A 94 -2.86 -12.22 -17.93
N GLY A 95 -1.94 -12.17 -16.97
CA GLY A 95 -0.86 -11.18 -17.03
C GLY A 95 0.23 -11.48 -16.02
N TRP A 96 1.46 -11.29 -16.46
CA TRP A 96 2.70 -11.50 -15.72
C TRP A 96 3.84 -10.78 -16.45
N GLU A 97 5.00 -10.72 -15.78
CA GLU A 97 6.22 -10.24 -16.41
C GLU A 97 6.74 -11.30 -17.38
N MET A 98 6.97 -10.93 -18.64
CA MET A 98 7.52 -11.84 -19.64
C MET A 98 8.65 -11.19 -20.43
N GLY A 99 9.65 -11.99 -20.78
CA GLY A 99 10.68 -11.57 -21.74
C GLY A 99 10.05 -11.41 -23.12
N VAL A 100 10.05 -10.19 -23.64
CA VAL A 100 9.64 -9.89 -25.01
C VAL A 100 10.89 -9.57 -25.81
N GLN A 101 11.02 -10.23 -26.96
CA GLN A 101 12.09 -9.92 -27.91
C GLN A 101 11.74 -8.64 -28.66
N VAL A 102 12.49 -7.59 -28.37
CA VAL A 102 12.55 -6.36 -29.15
C VAL A 102 13.66 -6.53 -30.21
N VAL A 103 13.58 -5.84 -31.34
CA VAL A 103 14.43 -6.06 -32.53
C VAL A 103 15.94 -6.22 -32.24
N LYS A 104 16.47 -5.59 -31.17
CA LYS A 104 17.88 -5.66 -30.78
C LYS A 104 18.14 -6.09 -29.32
N SER A 105 17.10 -6.39 -28.54
CA SER A 105 17.22 -6.71 -27.10
C SER A 105 16.07 -7.62 -26.64
N ALA A 106 16.28 -8.39 -25.58
CA ALA A 106 15.18 -9.00 -24.83
C ALA A 106 14.92 -8.13 -23.60
N GLU A 107 13.69 -7.68 -23.44
CA GLU A 107 13.28 -6.87 -22.29
C GLU A 107 12.15 -7.57 -21.54
N PHE A 108 12.21 -7.57 -20.22
CA PHE A 108 11.09 -8.02 -19.39
C PHE A 108 10.06 -6.91 -19.33
N VAL A 109 8.83 -7.22 -19.74
CA VAL A 109 7.70 -6.29 -19.73
C VAL A 109 6.50 -6.93 -19.06
N GLN A 110 5.67 -6.12 -18.42
CA GLN A 110 4.37 -6.56 -17.93
C GLN A 110 3.42 -6.71 -19.12
N ALA A 111 3.15 -7.96 -19.51
CA ALA A 111 2.23 -8.27 -20.59
C ALA A 111 0.85 -8.61 -20.05
N ALA A 112 -0.18 -8.08 -20.69
CA ALA A 112 -1.57 -8.46 -20.44
C ALA A 112 -2.12 -9.20 -21.66
N PHE A 113 -2.56 -10.43 -21.41
CA PHE A 113 -3.24 -11.32 -22.33
C PHE A 113 -4.73 -11.16 -22.13
N VAL A 114 -5.39 -10.50 -23.09
CA VAL A 114 -6.77 -10.03 -22.90
C VAL A 114 -7.66 -10.34 -24.09
N ASP A 115 -8.93 -10.59 -23.83
CA ASP A 115 -9.92 -10.79 -24.89
C ASP A 115 -10.42 -9.46 -25.48
N THR A 116 -11.19 -9.53 -26.57
CA THR A 116 -11.70 -8.34 -27.25
C THR A 116 -12.62 -7.48 -26.39
N ASN A 117 -13.30 -8.08 -25.41
CA ASN A 117 -14.18 -7.36 -24.49
C ASN A 117 -13.39 -6.59 -23.43
N PHE A 118 -12.15 -7.04 -23.14
CA PHE A 118 -11.23 -6.34 -22.25
C PHE A 118 -10.68 -5.05 -22.86
N PHE A 119 -10.66 -4.86 -24.19
CA PHE A 119 -10.15 -3.60 -24.76
C PHE A 119 -11.05 -2.38 -24.45
N HIS A 120 -12.28 -2.63 -24.00
CA HIS A 120 -13.15 -1.61 -23.41
C HIS A 120 -12.92 -1.43 -21.91
N PHE A 121 -12.07 -2.28 -21.31
CA PHE A 121 -11.58 -2.20 -19.96
C PHE A 121 -10.26 -1.42 -19.93
N PRO A 122 -10.20 -0.31 -19.20
CA PRO A 122 -9.05 0.56 -19.29
C PRO A 122 -7.86 0.02 -18.48
N ASN A 123 -6.72 -0.03 -19.13
CA ASN A 123 -5.46 -0.47 -18.53
C ASN A 123 -4.31 0.20 -19.28
N GLU A 124 -3.23 0.52 -18.57
CA GLU A 124 -2.00 1.10 -19.13
C GLU A 124 -1.01 -0.03 -19.43
N GLY A 125 -1.49 -1.12 -20.04
CA GLY A 125 -0.63 -2.25 -20.42
C GLY A 125 0.48 -1.76 -21.35
N GLN A 126 1.73 -2.05 -21.01
CA GLN A 126 2.88 -1.70 -21.86
C GLN A 126 2.87 -2.53 -23.15
N VAL A 127 2.43 -3.79 -23.06
CA VAL A 127 2.21 -4.70 -24.19
C VAL A 127 0.89 -5.44 -24.00
N TRP A 128 0.10 -5.48 -25.07
CA TRP A 128 -1.18 -6.17 -25.12
C TRP A 128 -1.12 -7.30 -26.14
N ALA A 129 -1.42 -8.51 -25.68
CA ALA A 129 -1.60 -9.65 -26.54
C ALA A 129 -3.07 -10.04 -26.53
N ALA A 130 -3.68 -10.07 -27.72
CA ALA A 130 -5.02 -10.60 -27.86
C ALA A 130 -4.99 -12.11 -27.54
N ILE A 131 -5.82 -12.54 -26.60
CA ILE A 131 -6.11 -13.97 -26.40
C ILE A 131 -7.47 -14.32 -26.95
N SER A 132 -7.63 -15.62 -27.22
CA SER A 132 -8.94 -16.19 -27.47
C SER A 132 -9.89 -15.79 -26.33
N PRO A 133 -11.08 -15.26 -26.63
CA PRO A 133 -12.10 -15.08 -25.62
C PRO A 133 -12.48 -16.43 -25.01
N ILE A 134 -12.27 -17.55 -25.68
CA ILE A 134 -12.55 -18.88 -25.09
C ILE A 134 -11.31 -19.32 -24.29
N PRO A 135 -11.46 -19.70 -23.01
CA PRO A 135 -10.33 -20.17 -22.20
C PRO A 135 -9.75 -21.45 -22.81
N GLU A 136 -8.44 -21.46 -23.04
CA GLU A 136 -7.72 -22.61 -23.61
C GLU A 136 -7.85 -23.87 -22.73
N ASN A 137 -7.78 -23.69 -21.41
CA ASN A 137 -8.04 -24.76 -20.44
C ASN A 137 -9.46 -24.63 -19.90
N ARG A 138 -10.35 -25.52 -20.35
CA ARG A 138 -11.78 -25.55 -19.95
C ARG A 138 -12.06 -26.43 -18.73
N THR A 139 -11.03 -26.87 -18.00
CA THR A 139 -11.24 -27.59 -16.74
C THR A 139 -12.00 -26.72 -15.74
N ARG A 140 -12.74 -27.37 -14.84
CA ARG A 140 -13.46 -26.71 -13.74
C ARG A 140 -12.66 -26.71 -12.43
N SER A 141 -11.49 -27.32 -12.39
CA SER A 141 -10.62 -27.40 -11.21
C SER A 141 -9.33 -26.57 -11.33
N GLY A 142 -8.94 -26.14 -12.53
CA GLY A 142 -7.76 -25.28 -12.73
C GLY A 142 -8.12 -23.79 -12.71
N TYR A 143 -7.77 -23.07 -11.64
CA TYR A 143 -8.16 -21.67 -11.44
C TYR A 143 -7.15 -20.70 -12.07
N ASN A 144 -7.05 -20.75 -13.41
CA ASN A 144 -5.97 -20.12 -14.14
C ASN A 144 -6.24 -18.65 -14.52
N TYR A 145 -7.49 -18.20 -14.48
CA TYR A 145 -7.90 -16.94 -15.12
C TYR A 145 -8.36 -15.90 -14.09
N LYS A 146 -8.00 -14.63 -14.25
CA LYS A 146 -8.60 -13.53 -13.48
C LYS A 146 -9.77 -12.95 -14.27
N ALA A 147 -10.96 -12.96 -13.68
CA ALA A 147 -12.17 -12.48 -14.33
C ALA A 147 -12.58 -11.08 -13.82
N VAL A 148 -13.07 -10.26 -14.75
CA VAL A 148 -13.63 -8.93 -14.50
C VAL A 148 -14.91 -8.75 -15.32
N ALA A 149 -15.85 -7.96 -14.80
CA ALA A 149 -17.10 -7.69 -15.49
C ALA A 149 -17.58 -6.27 -15.21
N LYS A 150 -18.35 -5.71 -16.14
CA LYS A 150 -19.16 -4.50 -15.91
C LYS A 150 -20.59 -4.95 -15.65
N LEU A 151 -21.12 -4.65 -14.47
CA LEU A 151 -22.52 -4.89 -14.11
C LEU A 151 -23.43 -4.02 -14.98
N ARG A 152 -24.64 -4.51 -15.31
CA ARG A 152 -25.67 -3.69 -15.95
C ARG A 152 -26.12 -2.52 -15.05
N ASP A 153 -26.66 -1.48 -15.67
CA ASP A 153 -27.23 -0.34 -14.95
C ASP A 153 -28.30 -0.77 -13.95
N GLY A 154 -28.21 -0.21 -12.74
CA GLY A 154 -29.14 -0.51 -11.63
C GLY A 154 -28.90 -1.83 -10.89
N VAL A 155 -27.94 -2.66 -11.32
CA VAL A 155 -27.60 -3.90 -10.60
C VAL A 155 -26.62 -3.61 -9.47
N SER A 156 -27.06 -3.81 -8.23
CA SER A 156 -26.17 -3.73 -7.06
C SER A 156 -25.27 -4.97 -6.95
N THR A 157 -24.13 -4.82 -6.28
CA THR A 157 -23.23 -5.95 -5.96
C THR A 157 -23.93 -7.03 -5.12
N SER A 158 -24.86 -6.66 -4.24
CA SER A 158 -25.66 -7.61 -3.46
C SER A 158 -26.60 -8.44 -4.34
N ALA A 159 -27.29 -7.80 -5.30
CA ALA A 159 -28.16 -8.49 -6.25
C ALA A 159 -27.36 -9.41 -7.18
N ALA A 160 -26.20 -8.94 -7.64
CA ALA A 160 -25.28 -9.74 -8.44
C ALA A 160 -24.79 -10.98 -7.68
N ASN A 161 -24.39 -10.83 -6.41
CA ASN A 161 -23.98 -11.95 -5.56
C ASN A 161 -25.09 -12.96 -5.33
N ALA A 162 -26.33 -12.53 -5.12
CA ALA A 162 -27.48 -13.45 -5.00
C ALA A 162 -27.69 -14.27 -6.28
N ARG A 163 -27.57 -13.64 -7.45
CA ARG A 163 -27.70 -14.32 -8.74
C ARG A 163 -26.56 -15.30 -9.02
N LEU A 164 -25.33 -14.90 -8.70
CA LEU A 164 -24.16 -15.78 -8.81
C LEU A 164 -24.20 -16.94 -7.83
N GLN A 165 -24.80 -16.76 -6.66
CA GLN A 165 -25.01 -17.85 -5.72
C GLN A 165 -26.01 -18.89 -6.27
N ALA A 166 -27.08 -18.45 -6.92
CA ALA A 166 -28.01 -19.34 -7.62
C ALA A 166 -27.35 -20.08 -8.79
N LEU A 167 -26.49 -19.39 -9.57
CA LEU A 167 -25.67 -20.02 -10.61
C LEU A 167 -24.74 -21.09 -10.01
N GLY A 168 -24.04 -20.76 -8.92
CA GLY A 168 -23.18 -21.68 -8.20
C GLY A 168 -23.93 -22.94 -7.74
N ALA A 169 -25.13 -22.79 -7.18
CA ALA A 169 -25.97 -23.92 -6.79
C ALA A 169 -26.38 -24.80 -7.98
N ARG A 170 -26.74 -24.19 -9.12
CA ARG A 170 -27.04 -24.92 -10.36
C ARG A 170 -25.82 -25.70 -10.87
N LEU A 171 -24.65 -25.08 -10.85
CA LEU A 171 -23.41 -25.72 -11.29
C LEU A 171 -22.93 -26.80 -10.32
N ALA A 172 -23.15 -26.64 -9.02
CA ALA A 172 -22.90 -27.69 -8.03
C ALA A 172 -23.78 -28.92 -8.29
N ALA A 173 -25.04 -28.73 -8.69
CA ALA A 173 -25.92 -29.84 -9.06
C ALA A 173 -25.52 -30.51 -10.38
N ALA A 174 -25.10 -29.72 -11.39
CA ALA A 174 -24.71 -30.22 -12.70
C ALA A 174 -23.30 -30.86 -12.71
N PHE A 175 -22.39 -30.35 -11.89
CA PHE A 175 -21.00 -30.81 -11.77
C PHE A 175 -20.62 -31.03 -10.29
N PRO A 176 -21.21 -32.03 -9.60
CA PRO A 176 -21.01 -32.21 -8.15
C PRO A 176 -19.56 -32.39 -7.74
N ARG A 177 -18.75 -33.00 -8.60
CA ARG A 177 -17.33 -33.26 -8.35
C ARG A 177 -16.46 -31.99 -8.39
N ASP A 178 -16.69 -31.12 -9.38
CA ASP A 178 -15.81 -29.98 -9.64
C ASP A 178 -16.36 -28.66 -9.08
N ASN A 179 -17.67 -28.58 -8.84
CA ASN A 179 -18.38 -27.38 -8.39
C ASN A 179 -19.17 -27.57 -7.08
N GLY A 180 -19.11 -28.75 -6.45
CA GLY A 180 -19.88 -29.03 -5.24
C GLY A 180 -19.52 -28.15 -4.04
N ASP A 181 -18.29 -27.65 -3.97
CA ASP A 181 -17.74 -26.90 -2.84
C ASP A 181 -17.38 -25.45 -3.19
N LYS A 182 -17.91 -24.90 -4.27
CA LYS A 182 -17.64 -23.52 -4.69
C LYS A 182 -18.85 -22.79 -5.24
N THR A 183 -18.77 -21.47 -5.20
CA THR A 183 -19.72 -20.53 -5.79
C THR A 183 -18.96 -19.30 -6.29
N PHE A 184 -19.66 -18.29 -6.79
CA PHE A 184 -19.05 -17.07 -7.32
C PHE A 184 -19.53 -15.85 -6.56
N THR A 185 -18.63 -14.88 -6.43
CA THR A 185 -18.96 -13.58 -5.86
C THR A 185 -18.35 -12.46 -6.70
N VAL A 186 -18.95 -11.28 -6.60
CA VAL A 186 -18.44 -10.04 -7.18
C VAL A 186 -18.14 -9.04 -6.08
N ILE A 187 -17.00 -8.37 -6.23
CA ILE A 187 -16.64 -7.20 -5.43
C ILE A 187 -16.17 -6.07 -6.36
N PRO A 188 -16.34 -4.79 -5.98
CA PRO A 188 -15.82 -3.67 -6.76
C PRO A 188 -14.33 -3.88 -7.06
N LEU A 189 -13.91 -3.61 -8.30
CA LEU A 189 -12.53 -3.91 -8.70
C LEU A 189 -11.50 -3.10 -7.89
N GLN A 190 -11.82 -1.86 -7.50
CA GLN A 190 -10.98 -1.06 -6.60
C GLN A 190 -10.70 -1.77 -5.28
N ASP A 191 -11.73 -2.39 -4.69
CA ASP A 191 -11.60 -3.15 -3.45
C ASP A 191 -10.75 -4.40 -3.67
N GLN A 192 -10.94 -5.10 -4.79
CA GLN A 192 -10.13 -6.29 -5.13
C GLN A 192 -8.65 -5.96 -5.27
N LEU A 193 -8.31 -4.84 -5.92
CA LEU A 193 -6.93 -4.42 -6.16
C LEU A 193 -6.25 -3.91 -4.88
N SER A 194 -7.00 -3.21 -4.01
CA SER A 194 -6.45 -2.65 -2.78
C SER A 194 -6.49 -3.62 -1.59
N ALA A 195 -7.28 -4.69 -1.63
CA ALA A 195 -7.54 -5.60 -0.51
C ALA A 195 -6.27 -6.09 0.21
N THR A 196 -5.25 -6.51 -0.53
CA THR A 196 -4.01 -7.07 0.02
C THR A 196 -3.16 -6.03 0.75
N VAL A 197 -3.21 -4.77 0.33
CA VAL A 197 -2.36 -3.69 0.87
C VAL A 197 -3.11 -2.75 1.81
N ARG A 198 -4.45 -2.75 1.79
CA ARG A 198 -5.30 -1.81 2.53
C ARG A 198 -4.96 -1.80 4.03
N SER A 199 -4.92 -2.96 4.66
CA SER A 199 -4.60 -3.09 6.09
C SER A 199 -3.19 -2.56 6.40
N THR A 200 -2.22 -2.91 5.57
CA THR A 200 -0.83 -2.43 5.71
C THR A 200 -0.76 -0.91 5.58
N LEU A 201 -1.45 -0.31 4.60
CA LEU A 201 -1.49 1.14 4.41
C LEU A 201 -2.12 1.85 5.61
N PHE A 202 -3.19 1.31 6.22
CA PHE A 202 -3.77 1.89 7.44
C PHE A 202 -2.83 1.77 8.65
N ILE A 203 -2.13 0.65 8.81
CA ILE A 203 -1.12 0.48 9.87
C ILE A 203 0.01 1.50 9.69
N LEU A 204 0.53 1.64 8.47
CA LEU A 204 1.55 2.63 8.14
C LEU A 204 1.05 4.06 8.36
N MET A 205 -0.19 4.35 8.00
CA MET A 205 -0.83 5.65 8.27
C MET A 205 -0.88 5.94 9.77
N GLY A 206 -1.28 4.95 10.59
CA GLY A 206 -1.28 5.06 12.04
C GLY A 206 0.11 5.31 12.62
N ALA A 207 1.12 4.54 12.16
CA ALA A 207 2.51 4.70 12.59
C ALA A 207 3.06 6.10 12.24
N VAL A 208 2.82 6.57 11.02
CA VAL A 208 3.24 7.91 10.59
C VAL A 208 2.46 9.01 11.32
N GLY A 209 1.19 8.78 11.66
CA GLY A 209 0.43 9.66 12.54
C GLY A 209 1.06 9.79 13.94
N LEU A 210 1.52 8.69 14.53
CA LEU A 210 2.27 8.71 15.79
C LEU A 210 3.60 9.48 15.65
N VAL A 211 4.31 9.33 14.54
CA VAL A 211 5.54 10.11 14.24
C VAL A 211 5.24 11.61 14.13
N LEU A 212 4.13 11.98 13.49
CA LEU A 212 3.70 13.38 13.46
C LEU A 212 3.39 13.90 14.88
N LEU A 213 2.69 13.11 15.71
CA LEU A 213 2.40 13.50 17.09
C LEU A 213 3.67 13.68 17.92
N THR A 214 4.68 12.82 17.77
CA THR A 214 5.98 12.99 18.46
C THR A 214 6.74 14.21 17.96
N ALA A 215 6.72 14.48 16.64
CA ALA A 215 7.30 15.69 16.07
C ALA A 215 6.67 16.96 16.64
N CYS A 216 5.36 16.93 16.86
CA CYS A 216 4.65 18.09 17.40
C CYS A 216 4.82 18.23 18.91
N ALA A 217 4.87 17.13 19.66
CA ALA A 217 5.24 17.13 21.08
C ALA A 217 6.65 17.72 21.29
N ASN A 218 7.60 17.41 20.41
CA ASN A 218 8.93 18.02 20.41
C ASN A 218 8.86 19.54 20.28
N VAL A 219 8.12 20.05 19.29
CA VAL A 219 7.99 21.50 19.10
C VAL A 219 7.28 22.15 20.28
N ALA A 220 6.28 21.50 20.87
CA ALA A 220 5.61 21.97 22.08
C ALA A 220 6.58 22.10 23.25
N ASN A 221 7.39 21.07 23.49
CA ASN A 221 8.39 21.05 24.56
C ASN A 221 9.41 22.18 24.38
N LEU A 222 9.88 22.40 23.15
CA LEU A 222 10.80 23.49 22.84
C LEU A 222 10.13 24.87 23.01
N MET A 223 8.86 25.01 22.62
CA MET A 223 8.08 26.24 22.79
C MET A 223 7.82 26.56 24.26
N LEU A 224 7.47 25.57 25.09
CA LEU A 224 7.34 25.73 26.54
C LEU A 224 8.66 26.16 27.18
N ALA A 225 9.78 25.53 26.79
CA ALA A 225 11.10 25.88 27.30
C ALA A 225 11.45 27.34 26.96
N ARG A 226 11.15 27.78 25.74
CA ARG A 226 11.39 29.16 25.28
C ARG A 226 10.45 30.16 25.96
N ALA A 227 9.19 29.82 26.17
CA ALA A 227 8.24 30.67 26.91
C ALA A 227 8.70 30.90 28.36
N THR A 228 9.26 29.86 28.99
CA THR A 228 9.86 29.95 30.33
C THR A 228 11.09 30.85 30.33
N ALA A 229 11.99 30.71 29.34
CA ALA A 229 13.16 31.57 29.20
C ALA A 229 12.80 33.04 28.91
N ARG A 230 11.67 33.29 28.23
CA ARG A 230 11.15 34.63 27.91
C ARG A 230 10.16 35.18 28.95
N SER A 231 9.97 34.50 30.08
CA SER A 231 9.02 34.89 31.13
C SER A 231 9.23 36.32 31.63
N ARG A 232 10.49 36.75 31.82
CA ARG A 232 10.83 38.14 32.22
C ARG A 232 10.41 39.17 31.18
N GLU A 233 10.65 38.91 29.89
CA GLU A 233 10.23 39.81 28.81
C GLU A 233 8.70 39.95 28.78
N LEU A 234 7.99 38.83 28.90
CA LEU A 234 6.53 38.78 28.88
C LEU A 234 5.92 39.49 30.09
N ALA A 235 6.51 39.33 31.28
CA ALA A 235 6.11 40.02 32.50
C ALA A 235 6.33 41.54 32.43
N VAL A 236 7.42 42.01 31.82
CA VAL A 236 7.64 43.45 31.59
C VAL A 236 6.60 44.01 30.62
N ARG A 237 6.27 43.28 29.55
CA ARG A 237 5.25 43.70 28.58
C ARG A 237 3.85 43.76 29.18
N SER A 238 3.49 42.80 30.03
CA SER A 238 2.21 42.86 30.75
C SER A 238 2.19 44.00 31.77
N ALA A 239 3.31 44.28 32.45
CA ALA A 239 3.43 45.44 33.35
C ALA A 239 3.30 46.79 32.61
N LEU A 240 3.74 46.86 31.36
CA LEU A 240 3.58 48.02 30.46
C LEU A 240 2.18 48.12 29.83
N GLY A 241 1.24 47.24 30.20
CA GLY A 241 -0.16 47.32 29.77
C GLY A 241 -0.55 46.45 28.57
N ALA A 242 0.29 45.51 28.13
CA ALA A 242 -0.10 44.59 27.06
C ALA A 242 -1.23 43.65 27.51
N SER A 243 -2.32 43.58 26.75
CA SER A 243 -3.45 42.69 27.05
C SER A 243 -3.06 41.21 26.89
N ARG A 244 -3.70 40.32 27.65
CA ARG A 244 -3.48 38.86 27.55
C ARG A 244 -3.69 38.34 26.12
N GLY A 245 -4.68 38.87 25.41
CA GLY A 245 -4.95 38.55 24.01
C GLY A 245 -3.82 39.00 23.05
N ALA A 246 -3.18 40.15 23.32
CA ALA A 246 -2.05 40.62 22.52
C ALA A 246 -0.82 39.69 22.66
N LEU A 247 -0.59 39.14 23.85
CA LEU A 247 0.49 38.17 24.09
C LEU A 247 0.18 36.80 23.46
N VAL A 248 -1.05 36.32 23.57
CA VAL A 248 -1.49 35.06 22.96
C VAL A 248 -1.42 35.13 21.43
N THR A 249 -1.94 36.20 20.82
CA THR A 249 -1.91 36.39 19.35
C THR A 249 -0.49 36.48 18.82
N GLN A 250 0.43 37.09 19.57
CA GLN A 250 1.85 37.10 19.21
C GLN A 250 2.47 35.69 19.23
N LEU A 251 2.25 34.91 20.28
CA LEU A 251 2.79 33.54 20.38
C LEU A 251 2.20 32.62 19.30
N LEU A 252 0.90 32.74 19.04
CA LEU A 252 0.24 32.02 17.95
C LEU A 252 0.80 32.43 16.58
N ALA A 253 1.14 33.70 16.37
CA ALA A 253 1.79 34.15 15.14
C ALA A 253 3.20 33.55 14.98
N GLU A 254 3.98 33.43 16.07
CA GLU A 254 5.29 32.76 16.04
C GLU A 254 5.14 31.26 15.67
N SER A 255 4.20 30.55 16.28
CA SER A 255 3.89 29.15 15.97
C SER A 255 3.37 28.96 14.54
N ALA A 256 2.52 29.88 14.06
CA ALA A 256 1.97 29.82 12.71
C ALA A 256 3.04 29.99 11.63
N VAL A 257 4.01 30.89 11.84
CA VAL A 257 5.13 31.06 10.89
C VAL A 257 5.98 29.79 10.84
N LEU A 258 6.30 29.18 11.98
CA LEU A 258 7.03 27.91 12.03
C LEU A 258 6.28 26.79 11.33
N ALA A 259 4.99 26.63 11.61
CA ALA A 259 4.16 25.59 11.00
C ALA A 259 4.04 25.80 9.48
N THR A 260 3.94 27.05 9.02
CA THR A 260 3.90 27.36 7.58
C THR A 260 5.21 27.00 6.89
N LEU A 261 6.36 27.38 7.47
CA LEU A 261 7.68 27.02 6.93
C LEU A 261 7.89 25.51 6.92
N ALA A 262 7.50 24.82 8.00
CA ALA A 262 7.55 23.37 8.09
C ALA A 262 6.61 22.69 7.09
N ALA A 263 5.42 23.23 6.85
CA ALA A 263 4.48 22.70 5.87
C ALA A 263 5.02 22.83 4.44
N VAL A 264 5.58 23.99 4.08
CA VAL A 264 6.20 24.19 2.75
C VAL A 264 7.34 23.21 2.54
N LEU A 265 8.24 23.07 3.52
CA LEU A 265 9.34 22.12 3.44
C LEU A 265 8.83 20.67 3.44
N GLY A 266 7.83 20.35 4.25
CA GLY A 266 7.21 19.03 4.34
C GLY A 266 6.53 18.62 3.03
N ILE A 267 5.85 19.54 2.35
CA ILE A 267 5.28 19.30 1.02
C ILE A 267 6.39 19.05 -0.01
N ALA A 268 7.49 19.80 0.02
CA ALA A 268 8.62 19.53 -0.87
C ALA A 268 9.24 18.14 -0.62
N LEU A 269 9.40 17.76 0.64
CA LEU A 269 9.87 16.43 1.04
C LEU A 269 8.89 15.33 0.64
N SER A 270 7.58 15.57 0.73
CA SER A 270 6.57 14.57 0.37
C SER A 270 6.60 14.26 -1.12
N VAL A 271 6.83 15.26 -1.99
CA VAL A 271 6.99 15.04 -3.43
C VAL A 271 8.15 14.10 -3.73
N VAL A 272 9.30 14.31 -3.08
CA VAL A 272 10.47 13.44 -3.24
C VAL A 272 10.17 12.03 -2.69
N ALA A 273 9.62 11.96 -1.47
CA ALA A 273 9.29 10.70 -0.83
C ALA A 273 8.31 9.85 -1.66
N THR A 274 7.21 10.45 -2.15
CA THR A 274 6.23 9.77 -2.99
C THR A 274 6.88 9.28 -4.29
N LYS A 275 7.66 10.10 -4.99
CA LYS A 275 8.36 9.66 -6.22
C LYS A 275 9.28 8.47 -5.96
N THR A 276 10.05 8.51 -4.88
CA THR A 276 10.95 7.41 -4.50
C THR A 276 10.16 6.14 -4.17
N LEU A 277 9.09 6.25 -3.38
CA LEU A 277 8.18 5.15 -3.07
C LEU A 277 7.57 4.51 -4.33
N LEU A 278 7.11 5.32 -5.28
CA LEU A 278 6.56 4.84 -6.55
C LEU A 278 7.62 4.13 -7.39
N SER A 279 8.84 4.67 -7.47
CA SER A 279 9.93 4.05 -8.23
C SER A 279 10.36 2.68 -7.67
N LEU A 280 10.32 2.53 -6.35
CA LEU A 280 10.60 1.26 -5.67
C LEU A 280 9.43 0.29 -5.81
N GLY A 281 8.20 0.79 -5.70
CA GLY A 281 6.96 0.00 -5.80
C GLY A 281 6.62 -0.47 -7.21
N ALA A 282 7.09 0.24 -8.25
CA ALA A 282 6.88 -0.12 -9.65
C ALA A 282 7.41 -1.51 -10.03
N ARG A 283 8.35 -2.05 -9.24
CA ARG A 283 8.87 -3.41 -9.43
C ARG A 283 7.93 -4.51 -8.91
N PHE A 284 6.99 -4.17 -8.04
CA PHE A 284 6.17 -5.15 -7.31
C PHE A 284 4.67 -4.95 -7.52
N MET A 285 4.25 -3.84 -8.10
CA MET A 285 2.84 -3.48 -8.26
C MET A 285 2.53 -3.10 -9.71
N PRO A 286 1.31 -3.43 -10.21
CA PRO A 286 0.85 -2.97 -11.51
C PRO A 286 0.88 -1.45 -11.63
N GLY A 287 1.35 -0.93 -12.76
CA GLY A 287 1.44 0.52 -13.02
C GLY A 287 0.10 1.26 -12.87
N THR A 288 -1.02 0.59 -13.11
CA THR A 288 -2.38 1.17 -12.97
C THR A 288 -2.72 1.62 -11.55
N LEU A 289 -2.25 0.91 -10.52
CA LEU A 289 -2.41 1.30 -9.12
C LEU A 289 -1.52 2.50 -8.75
N LEU A 290 -0.39 2.65 -9.45
CA LEU A 290 0.60 3.70 -9.19
C LEU A 290 0.27 5.00 -9.94
N ALA A 291 -0.34 4.92 -11.12
CA ALA A 291 -0.71 6.07 -11.97
C ALA A 291 -1.72 7.02 -11.30
N GLY A 292 -2.53 6.51 -10.36
CA GLY A 292 -3.50 7.30 -9.60
C GLY A 292 -2.89 8.21 -8.53
N ILE A 293 -1.66 7.94 -8.09
CA ILE A 293 -1.02 8.60 -6.95
C ILE A 293 -0.44 9.95 -7.39
N THR A 294 -1.17 11.01 -7.08
CA THR A 294 -0.80 12.40 -7.40
C THR A 294 -0.96 13.27 -6.17
N LEU A 295 -0.11 14.29 -6.00
CA LEU A 295 -0.44 15.40 -5.11
C LEU A 295 -1.59 16.20 -5.73
N ASP A 296 -2.80 15.98 -5.24
CA ASP A 296 -3.95 16.81 -5.56
C ASP A 296 -4.32 17.74 -4.40
N TRP A 297 -5.40 18.51 -4.57
CA TRP A 297 -5.81 19.49 -3.58
C TRP A 297 -6.19 18.86 -2.23
N ARG A 298 -6.64 17.59 -2.18
CA ARG A 298 -7.01 16.92 -0.93
C ARG A 298 -5.78 16.65 -0.08
N VAL A 299 -4.70 16.21 -0.74
CA VAL A 299 -3.40 16.00 -0.10
C VAL A 299 -2.85 17.33 0.44
N LEU A 300 -2.94 18.41 -0.35
CA LEU A 300 -2.52 19.75 0.09
C LEU A 300 -3.39 20.27 1.25
N ALA A 301 -4.71 20.06 1.19
CA ALA A 301 -5.63 20.40 2.26
C ALA A 301 -5.32 19.61 3.54
N PHE A 302 -5.04 18.31 3.43
CA PHE A 302 -4.61 17.49 4.56
C PHE A 302 -3.31 18.03 5.19
N ALA A 303 -2.29 18.32 4.39
CA ALA A 303 -1.03 18.88 4.88
C ALA A 303 -1.23 20.22 5.57
N LEU A 304 -2.08 21.09 4.99
CA LEU A 304 -2.42 22.39 5.58
C LEU A 304 -3.19 22.23 6.89
N ILE A 305 -4.20 21.36 6.94
CA ILE A 305 -4.97 21.07 8.16
C ILE A 305 -4.05 20.51 9.24
N ALA A 306 -3.20 19.54 8.91
CA ALA A 306 -2.24 18.97 9.84
C ALA A 306 -1.30 20.04 10.40
N ALA A 307 -0.78 20.95 9.56
CA ALA A 307 0.07 22.06 9.99
C ALA A 307 -0.68 23.08 10.88
N LEU A 308 -1.92 23.42 10.55
CA LEU A 308 -2.73 24.36 11.33
C LEU A 308 -3.12 23.76 12.69
N VAL A 309 -3.58 22.50 12.71
CA VAL A 309 -3.95 21.78 13.93
C VAL A 309 -2.74 21.66 14.86
N THR A 310 -1.57 21.32 14.32
CA THR A 310 -0.34 21.23 15.12
C THR A 310 0.12 22.58 15.63
N SER A 311 0.06 23.64 14.81
CA SER A 311 0.30 25.02 15.26
C SER A 311 -0.66 25.45 16.38
N PHE A 312 -1.93 25.03 16.30
CA PHE A 312 -2.97 25.43 17.25
C PHE A 312 -2.82 24.69 18.59
N ILE A 313 -2.77 23.34 18.56
CA ILE A 313 -2.66 22.49 19.76
C ILE A 313 -1.42 22.86 20.57
N PHE A 314 -0.28 23.04 19.91
CA PHE A 314 0.99 23.24 20.58
C PHE A 314 1.39 24.71 20.75
N GLY A 315 0.74 25.64 20.03
CA GLY A 315 0.86 27.09 20.27
C GLY A 315 0.03 27.58 21.46
N ILE A 316 -1.09 26.93 21.77
CA ILE A 316 -1.98 27.31 22.88
C ILE A 316 -1.37 26.98 24.25
N ALA A 317 -0.76 25.82 24.42
CA ALA A 317 -0.20 25.40 25.72
C ALA A 317 0.78 26.42 26.33
N PRO A 318 1.81 26.93 25.61
CA PRO A 318 2.69 27.96 26.13
C PRO A 318 2.00 29.32 26.26
N ALA A 319 1.04 29.65 25.39
CA ALA A 319 0.28 30.91 25.46
C ALA A 319 -0.61 30.97 26.71
N TRP A 320 -1.27 29.87 27.05
CA TRP A 320 -2.06 29.75 28.28
C TRP A 320 -1.18 29.88 29.51
N GLN A 321 -0.06 29.15 29.58
CA GLN A 321 0.86 29.22 30.72
C GLN A 321 1.44 30.62 30.93
N ALA A 322 1.83 31.32 29.85
CA ALA A 322 2.38 32.67 29.93
C ALA A 322 1.40 33.70 30.53
N THR A 323 0.09 33.49 30.36
CA THR A 323 -0.94 34.42 30.90
C THR A 323 -1.29 34.19 32.37
N HIS A 324 -0.90 33.04 32.93
CA HIS A 324 -1.19 32.65 34.33
C HIS A 324 0.01 32.85 35.27
N VAL A 325 1.14 33.41 34.79
CA VAL A 325 2.27 33.74 35.65
C VAL A 325 1.95 35.01 36.42
N ASP A 326 1.93 34.91 37.75
CA ASP A 326 1.63 36.04 38.63
C ASP A 326 2.78 37.06 38.63
N LEU A 327 2.45 38.34 38.42
CA LEU A 327 3.42 39.41 38.21
C LEU A 327 4.28 39.63 39.47
N GLN A 328 3.69 39.41 40.65
CA GLN A 328 4.38 39.52 41.94
C GLN A 328 5.37 38.36 42.17
N ASP A 329 5.06 37.15 41.71
CA ASP A 329 5.97 36.01 41.84
C ASP A 329 7.16 36.11 40.90
N ALA A 330 6.97 36.64 39.69
CA ALA A 330 8.06 36.84 38.73
C ALA A 330 9.08 37.91 39.18
N LEU A 331 8.63 38.95 39.91
CA LEU A 331 9.48 40.04 40.40
C LEU A 331 10.18 39.70 41.73
N LYS A 332 9.58 38.87 42.61
CA LYS A 332 10.20 38.40 43.86
C LYS A 332 11.34 37.39 43.65
N GLN A 333 11.47 36.79 42.47
CA GLN A 333 12.43 35.74 42.12
C GLN A 333 13.88 36.21 41.86
N GLY A 334 14.26 37.43 42.28
CA GLY A 334 15.59 37.99 42.02
C GLY A 334 16.77 37.28 42.71
N GLY A 335 16.55 36.37 43.67
CA GLY A 335 17.62 35.84 44.52
C GLY A 335 17.75 34.32 44.65
N THR A 336 16.75 33.52 44.29
CA THR A 336 16.76 32.06 44.54
C THR A 336 16.82 31.26 43.25
N ARG A 337 17.96 30.60 43.05
CA ARG A 337 18.13 29.54 42.05
C ARG A 337 17.11 28.44 42.30
N GLY A 338 16.14 28.34 41.38
CA GLY A 338 15.53 27.08 41.00
C GLY A 338 14.41 26.56 41.88
N GLN A 339 13.16 26.90 41.55
CA GLN A 339 12.08 25.93 41.32
C GLN A 339 10.81 26.70 40.93
N LEU A 340 10.49 26.66 39.64
CA LEU A 340 9.20 27.12 39.13
C LEU A 340 8.06 26.28 39.72
N GLY A 341 6.92 26.92 40.00
CA GLY A 341 5.70 26.30 40.50
C GLY A 341 5.31 25.00 39.77
N GLY A 342 4.93 23.99 40.55
CA GLY A 342 4.83 22.58 40.14
C GLY A 342 3.82 22.22 39.04
N GLY A 343 3.04 23.16 38.50
CA GLY A 343 2.09 22.90 37.41
C GLY A 343 2.74 22.78 36.03
N SER A 344 3.68 23.68 35.68
CA SER A 344 4.28 23.71 34.34
C SER A 344 5.31 22.60 34.11
N SER A 345 6.04 22.19 35.16
CA SER A 345 7.00 21.09 35.08
C SER A 345 6.30 19.74 34.96
N ARG A 346 5.15 19.53 35.60
CA ARG A 346 4.36 18.29 35.50
C ARG A 346 3.82 18.05 34.09
N LEU A 347 3.28 19.07 33.44
CA LEU A 347 2.80 18.95 32.05
C LEU A 347 3.95 18.62 31.09
N ARG A 348 5.08 19.33 31.19
CA ARG A 348 6.26 19.06 30.37
C ARG A 348 6.80 17.66 30.61
N ASN A 349 6.91 17.24 31.87
CA ASN A 349 7.39 15.89 32.20
C ASN A 349 6.44 14.81 31.68
N GLY A 350 5.12 15.01 31.77
CA GLY A 350 4.13 14.11 31.19
C GLY A 350 4.24 14.00 29.67
N LEU A 351 4.40 15.12 28.96
CA LEU A 351 4.62 15.14 27.51
C LEU A 351 5.90 14.40 27.12
N VAL A 352 7.00 14.60 27.85
CA VAL A 352 8.27 13.90 27.61
C VAL A 352 8.11 12.39 27.83
N VAL A 353 7.48 11.96 28.92
CA VAL A 353 7.25 10.54 29.20
C VAL A 353 6.39 9.90 28.11
N ALA A 354 5.28 10.53 27.72
CA ALA A 354 4.42 10.04 26.65
C ALA A 354 5.17 9.98 25.31
N GLN A 355 5.96 11.00 24.98
CA GLN A 355 6.76 11.04 23.76
C GLN A 355 7.81 9.92 23.74
N VAL A 356 8.53 9.71 24.84
CA VAL A 356 9.53 8.64 24.97
C VAL A 356 8.85 7.28 24.84
N ALA A 357 7.71 7.07 25.48
CA ALA A 357 6.94 5.83 25.37
C ALA A 357 6.49 5.54 23.92
N VAL A 358 5.92 6.52 23.22
CA VAL A 358 5.52 6.39 21.81
C VAL A 358 6.74 6.14 20.91
N SER A 359 7.84 6.84 21.15
CA SER A 359 9.07 6.67 20.37
C SER A 359 9.67 5.28 20.55
N LEU A 360 9.69 4.77 21.79
CA LEU A 360 10.12 3.40 22.10
C LEU A 360 9.20 2.37 21.45
N MET A 361 7.89 2.55 21.54
CA MET A 361 6.91 1.65 20.91
C MET A 361 7.11 1.59 19.38
N LEU A 362 7.28 2.74 18.72
CA LEU A 362 7.55 2.81 17.28
C LEU A 362 8.89 2.17 16.91
N ALA A 363 9.94 2.42 17.69
CA ALA A 363 11.26 1.84 17.45
C ALA A 363 11.27 0.32 17.62
N VAL A 364 10.61 -0.20 18.66
CA VAL A 364 10.44 -1.65 18.87
C VAL A 364 9.62 -2.27 17.74
N GLY A 365 8.50 -1.65 17.35
CA GLY A 365 7.67 -2.12 16.24
C GLY A 365 8.43 -2.16 14.92
N ALA A 366 9.14 -1.08 14.58
CA ALA A 366 9.97 -1.01 13.38
C ALA A 366 11.11 -2.04 13.42
N GLY A 367 11.78 -2.20 14.56
CA GLY A 367 12.85 -3.17 14.75
C GLY A 367 12.36 -4.62 14.62
N LEU A 368 11.18 -4.95 15.16
CA LEU A 368 10.56 -6.26 14.98
C LEU A 368 10.20 -6.53 13.52
N LEU A 369 9.57 -5.57 12.84
CA LEU A 369 9.24 -5.70 11.42
C LEU A 369 10.50 -5.89 10.55
N PHE A 370 11.54 -5.10 10.81
CA PHE A 370 12.81 -5.23 10.11
C PHE A 370 13.49 -6.57 10.37
N ARG A 371 13.47 -7.04 11.63
CA ARG A 371 13.95 -8.37 12.00
C ARG A 371 13.15 -9.47 11.29
N THR A 372 11.83 -9.36 11.22
CA THR A 372 10.98 -10.31 10.49
C THR A 372 11.32 -10.33 9.01
N LEU A 373 11.56 -9.17 8.39
CA LEU A 373 11.98 -9.09 6.99
C LEU A 373 13.34 -9.78 6.77
N LEU A 374 14.32 -9.52 7.63
CA LEU A 374 15.63 -10.18 7.56
C LEU A 374 15.51 -11.70 7.77
N ALA A 375 14.67 -12.12 8.71
CA ALA A 375 14.40 -13.55 8.94
C ALA A 375 13.73 -14.21 7.74
N LEU A 376 12.82 -13.51 7.03
CA LEU A 376 12.19 -14.00 5.81
C LEU A 376 13.18 -14.07 4.63
N GLN A 377 14.09 -13.11 4.51
CA GLN A 377 15.11 -13.10 3.46
C GLN A 377 16.18 -14.18 3.67
N GLY A 378 16.51 -14.49 4.93
CA GLY A 378 17.47 -15.54 5.29
C GLY A 378 16.84 -16.88 5.62
N ALA A 379 15.53 -17.04 5.43
CA ALA A 379 14.85 -18.30 5.73
C ALA A 379 15.39 -19.42 4.83
N GLU A 380 15.82 -20.53 5.43
CA GLU A 380 16.23 -21.69 4.67
C GLU A 380 15.03 -22.21 3.87
N LEU A 381 15.09 -22.07 2.54
CA LEU A 381 14.01 -22.45 1.65
C LEU A 381 13.86 -23.97 1.52
N GLY A 382 14.70 -24.75 2.19
CA GLY A 382 14.78 -26.21 2.06
C GLY A 382 15.43 -26.68 0.75
N TYR A 383 15.93 -25.75 -0.08
CA TYR A 383 16.67 -26.03 -1.31
C TYR A 383 17.79 -25.00 -1.53
N ARG A 384 18.81 -25.35 -2.33
CA ARG A 384 19.92 -24.45 -2.68
C ARG A 384 19.47 -23.50 -3.77
N SER A 385 19.55 -22.19 -3.55
CA SER A 385 19.26 -21.15 -4.57
C SER A 385 20.52 -20.66 -5.30
N GLU A 386 21.69 -20.89 -4.72
CA GLU A 386 22.98 -20.46 -5.26
C GLU A 386 23.37 -21.27 -6.51
N GLY A 387 23.87 -20.57 -7.54
CA GLY A 387 24.29 -21.22 -8.79
C GLY A 387 23.15 -21.73 -9.67
N ILE A 388 21.90 -21.35 -9.38
CA ILE A 388 20.75 -21.64 -10.23
C ILE A 388 20.52 -20.48 -11.21
N LEU A 389 20.56 -20.79 -12.50
CA LEU A 389 20.12 -19.88 -13.55
C LEU A 389 18.70 -20.26 -13.98
N VAL A 390 17.78 -19.30 -13.92
CA VAL A 390 16.40 -19.46 -14.38
C VAL A 390 16.26 -18.78 -15.73
N ALA A 391 15.78 -19.53 -16.72
CA ALA A 391 15.42 -19.00 -18.03
C ALA A 391 13.94 -19.33 -18.31
N TYR A 392 13.19 -18.33 -18.75
CA TYR A 392 11.81 -18.51 -19.18
C TYR A 392 11.80 -18.79 -20.68
N ALA A 393 11.20 -19.92 -21.07
CA ALA A 393 11.01 -20.31 -22.46
C ALA A 393 9.55 -20.73 -22.66
N ASN A 394 8.96 -20.33 -23.78
CA ASN A 394 7.58 -20.65 -24.12
C ASN A 394 7.52 -21.24 -25.53
N MET A 395 6.83 -22.37 -25.68
CA MET A 395 6.54 -23.00 -26.97
C MET A 395 5.05 -23.34 -26.99
N PRO A 396 4.18 -22.41 -27.46
CA PRO A 396 2.74 -22.60 -27.45
C PRO A 396 2.34 -23.82 -28.29
N ALA A 397 1.52 -24.69 -27.71
CA ALA A 397 0.98 -25.87 -28.37
C ALA A 397 -0.55 -25.91 -28.22
N ARG A 398 -1.27 -26.18 -29.30
CA ARG A 398 -2.75 -26.21 -29.39
C ARG A 398 -3.29 -27.54 -29.87
N THR A 399 -2.46 -28.34 -30.55
CA THR A 399 -2.82 -29.69 -31.02
C THR A 399 -1.97 -30.76 -30.32
N PRO A 400 -2.43 -32.02 -30.22
CA PRO A 400 -1.61 -33.09 -29.63
C PRO A 400 -0.23 -33.21 -30.27
N ARG A 401 -0.14 -33.06 -31.60
CA ARG A 401 1.12 -33.09 -32.34
C ARG A 401 2.06 -31.93 -31.97
N GLU A 402 1.53 -30.74 -31.74
CA GLU A 402 2.34 -29.61 -31.28
C GLU A 402 2.83 -29.82 -29.85
N HIS A 403 2.05 -30.48 -28.99
CA HIS A 403 2.48 -30.83 -27.63
C HIS A 403 3.66 -31.82 -27.67
N GLU A 404 3.55 -32.87 -28.50
CA GLU A 404 4.66 -33.82 -28.72
C GLU A 404 5.93 -33.10 -29.23
N GLN A 405 5.78 -32.13 -30.15
CA GLN A 405 6.92 -31.34 -30.64
C GLN A 405 7.54 -30.47 -29.55
N ALA A 406 6.71 -29.85 -28.70
CA ALA A 406 7.18 -29.03 -27.59
C ALA A 406 7.93 -29.87 -26.55
N GLU A 407 7.41 -31.05 -26.21
CA GLU A 407 8.08 -32.01 -25.32
C GLU A 407 9.44 -32.42 -25.89
N GLN A 408 9.49 -32.85 -27.16
CA GLN A 408 10.74 -33.22 -27.83
C GLN A 408 11.76 -32.07 -27.85
N PHE A 409 11.30 -30.85 -28.11
CA PHE A 409 12.17 -29.67 -28.10
C PHE A 409 12.79 -29.42 -26.72
N PHE A 410 11.97 -29.41 -25.66
CA PHE A 410 12.46 -29.14 -24.31
C PHE A 410 13.36 -30.27 -23.78
N GLU A 411 13.07 -31.52 -24.16
CA GLU A 411 13.91 -32.66 -23.82
C GLU A 411 15.29 -32.56 -24.48
N GLN A 412 15.34 -32.25 -25.79
CA GLN A 412 16.59 -32.02 -26.52
C GLN A 412 17.37 -30.83 -25.98
N LEU A 413 16.70 -29.72 -25.69
CA LEU A 413 17.30 -28.52 -25.12
C LEU A 413 17.94 -28.84 -23.76
N THR A 414 17.19 -29.51 -22.87
CA THR A 414 17.69 -29.89 -21.55
C THR A 414 18.91 -30.80 -21.64
N ASN A 415 18.88 -31.78 -22.55
CA ASN A 415 20.00 -32.69 -22.77
C ASN A 415 21.25 -31.95 -23.29
N ARG A 416 21.09 -30.99 -24.20
CA ARG A 416 22.20 -30.14 -24.67
C ARG A 416 22.76 -29.26 -23.56
N LEU A 417 21.90 -28.68 -22.72
CA LEU A 417 22.34 -27.86 -21.59
C LEU A 417 23.17 -28.67 -20.59
N ARG A 418 22.77 -29.92 -20.30
CA ARG A 418 23.55 -30.84 -19.43
C ARG A 418 24.94 -31.18 -19.96
N GLN A 419 25.18 -31.02 -21.27
CA GLN A 419 26.49 -31.30 -21.88
C GLN A 419 27.45 -30.12 -21.83
N LEU A 420 27.01 -28.93 -21.40
CA LEU A 420 27.87 -27.75 -21.33
C LEU A 420 28.87 -27.85 -20.17
N PRO A 421 30.14 -27.41 -20.35
CA PRO A 421 31.25 -27.69 -19.43
C PRO A 421 31.17 -27.03 -18.02
N HIS A 422 30.09 -26.31 -17.70
CA HIS A 422 29.87 -25.71 -16.37
C HIS A 422 28.43 -25.89 -15.87
N VAL A 423 27.65 -26.78 -16.49
CA VAL A 423 26.27 -27.08 -16.09
C VAL A 423 26.25 -28.39 -15.31
N THR A 424 26.02 -28.31 -14.01
CA THR A 424 25.94 -29.49 -13.13
C THR A 424 24.61 -30.24 -13.30
N SER A 425 23.52 -29.53 -13.57
CA SER A 425 22.19 -30.09 -13.80
C SER A 425 21.33 -29.13 -14.62
N ALA A 426 20.41 -29.67 -15.40
CA ALA A 426 19.37 -28.90 -16.08
C ALA A 426 18.03 -29.64 -15.99
N ALA A 427 16.97 -28.86 -15.80
CA ALA A 427 15.60 -29.34 -15.71
C ALA A 427 14.65 -28.31 -16.30
N VAL A 428 13.47 -28.77 -16.72
CA VAL A 428 12.35 -27.93 -17.14
C VAL A 428 11.23 -28.14 -16.13
N ALA A 429 10.61 -27.04 -15.71
CA ALA A 429 9.53 -27.07 -14.74
C ALA A 429 8.41 -26.12 -15.18
N PHE A 430 7.17 -26.53 -14.94
CA PHE A 430 5.99 -25.71 -15.13
C PHE A 430 5.82 -24.80 -13.90
N GLY A 431 6.69 -23.78 -13.81
CA GLY A 431 6.81 -22.88 -12.65
C GLY A 431 7.82 -23.36 -11.61
N LEU A 432 8.41 -22.41 -10.89
CA LEU A 432 9.37 -22.69 -9.82
C LEU A 432 8.66 -22.82 -8.47
N PRO A 433 9.20 -23.63 -7.53
CA PRO A 433 8.76 -23.57 -6.13
C PRO A 433 8.83 -22.14 -5.60
N ALA A 434 7.70 -21.63 -5.10
CA ALA A 434 7.52 -20.22 -4.68
C ALA A 434 7.75 -19.16 -5.79
N GLY A 435 7.77 -19.57 -7.07
CA GLY A 435 7.81 -18.66 -8.22
C GLY A 435 6.42 -18.10 -8.58
N GLU A 436 6.38 -17.19 -9.55
CA GLU A 436 5.14 -16.53 -9.99
C GLU A 436 4.10 -17.47 -10.61
N TYR A 437 4.53 -18.67 -11.00
CA TYR A 437 3.74 -19.62 -11.77
C TYR A 437 3.45 -20.90 -10.98
N GLY A 438 2.18 -21.31 -10.95
CA GLY A 438 1.73 -22.53 -10.32
C GLY A 438 0.35 -22.95 -10.82
N SER A 439 0.13 -24.27 -10.93
CA SER A 439 -1.18 -24.84 -11.20
C SER A 439 -1.74 -25.45 -9.93
N ASN A 440 -3.01 -25.19 -9.66
CA ASN A 440 -3.78 -25.82 -8.59
C ASN A 440 -4.81 -26.84 -9.12
N GLY A 441 -4.69 -27.21 -10.40
CA GLY A 441 -5.54 -28.23 -11.00
C GLY A 441 -5.16 -29.64 -10.53
N TYR A 442 -6.13 -30.55 -10.56
CA TYR A 442 -5.85 -31.97 -10.32
C TYR A 442 -5.02 -32.56 -11.46
N LEU A 443 -3.99 -33.32 -11.12
CA LEU A 443 -3.25 -34.15 -12.07
C LEU A 443 -4.03 -35.45 -12.31
N ALA A 444 -4.35 -35.73 -13.57
CA ALA A 444 -4.82 -37.05 -14.01
C ALA A 444 -3.67 -37.73 -14.75
N VAL A 445 -3.30 -38.94 -14.31
CA VAL A 445 -2.33 -39.78 -15.01
C VAL A 445 -3.11 -40.65 -16.00
N GLU A 446 -2.67 -40.70 -17.25
CA GLU A 446 -3.29 -41.53 -18.28
C GLU A 446 -3.39 -42.99 -17.80
N GLY A 447 -4.58 -43.58 -17.91
CA GLY A 447 -4.87 -44.92 -17.40
C GLY A 447 -5.15 -45.03 -15.89
N ARG A 448 -5.13 -43.92 -15.12
CA ARG A 448 -5.55 -43.91 -13.70
C ARG A 448 -6.64 -42.86 -13.46
N GLN A 449 -7.71 -43.27 -12.76
CA GLN A 449 -8.66 -42.30 -12.20
C GLN A 449 -7.99 -41.60 -11.01
N SER A 450 -7.54 -40.36 -11.27
CA SER A 450 -7.37 -39.22 -10.34
C SER A 450 -7.20 -39.54 -8.84
N PHE A 451 -6.07 -39.10 -8.27
CA PHE A 451 -5.76 -39.18 -6.85
C PHE A 451 -6.86 -38.55 -5.99
N THR A 452 -7.35 -39.29 -4.98
CA THR A 452 -8.15 -38.75 -3.89
C THR A 452 -7.32 -37.71 -3.14
N SER A 453 -7.98 -36.66 -2.62
CA SER A 453 -7.36 -35.63 -1.79
C SER A 453 -6.81 -36.25 -0.49
N GLY A 454 -5.56 -36.71 -0.52
CA GLY A 454 -4.90 -37.39 0.58
C GLY A 454 -3.46 -37.74 0.22
N ASP A 455 -2.53 -36.99 0.82
CA ASP A 455 -1.07 -37.20 0.86
C ASP A 455 -0.28 -37.15 -0.45
N PHE A 456 -0.03 -35.92 -0.92
CA PHE A 456 0.88 -35.60 -2.04
C PHE A 456 2.34 -36.02 -1.81
N ARG A 457 2.73 -36.49 -0.61
CA ARG A 457 4.09 -36.96 -0.32
C ARG A 457 4.41 -38.33 -0.93
N THR A 458 3.41 -39.00 -1.50
CA THR A 458 3.53 -40.37 -2.04
C THR A 458 3.43 -40.44 -3.57
N LEU A 459 3.56 -39.31 -4.27
CA LEU A 459 3.65 -39.34 -5.73
C LEU A 459 4.88 -40.17 -6.14
N PRO A 460 4.72 -41.27 -6.89
CA PRO A 460 5.87 -42.00 -7.41
C PRO A 460 6.65 -41.04 -8.31
N HIS A 461 7.96 -40.95 -8.07
CA HIS A 461 8.87 -40.25 -8.97
C HIS A 461 8.67 -40.80 -10.38
N ALA A 462 8.21 -39.95 -11.30
CA ALA A 462 8.22 -40.24 -12.73
C ALA A 462 9.62 -39.98 -13.29
#